data_AF-A0A2W6U3D3-F1
#
_entry.id   AF-A0A2W6U3D3-F1
#
_cell.length_a   1.000
_cell.length_b   1.000
_cell.length_c   1.000
_cell.angle_alpha   90.00
_cell.angle_beta   90.00
_cell.angle_gamma   90.00
#
_symmetry.space_group_name_H-M   'P 1'
#
loop_
_entity.id
_entity.type
_entity.pdbx_description
1 polymer ?
#
loop_
_entity_poly.entity_id
_entity_poly.type
_entity_poly.pdbx_seq_one_letter_code
_entity_poly.pdbx_strand_id
1 'polypeptide(L)'
;MDRSYAQPLDIASLARDVHLSAGHLSRQFVLAYGETPYAYLMTRRIERAMTLLRTTDLSVTDVCFAVGYQSLGRAGADRSGLRHP
;
A
#
# COMPACT_ATOMS: atom_id res chain seq x y z
N MET A 1 -2.51 0.87 7.72
CA MET A 1 -2.09 -0.13 6.70
C MET A 1 -2.34 -1.56 7.18
N ASP A 2 -1.98 -1.91 8.41
CA ASP A 2 -2.12 -3.26 8.97
C ASP A 2 -3.52 -3.88 8.93
N ARG A 3 -4.57 -3.07 9.07
CA ARG A 3 -5.96 -3.56 9.01
C ARG A 3 -6.57 -3.54 7.61
N SER A 4 -5.97 -2.77 6.70
CA SER A 4 -6.51 -2.49 5.36
C SER A 4 -5.53 -2.93 4.26
N TYR A 5 -4.70 -3.94 4.50
CA TYR A 5 -3.61 -4.33 3.60
C TYR A 5 -4.10 -4.76 2.20
N ALA A 6 -5.34 -5.23 2.10
CA ALA A 6 -5.94 -5.66 0.83
C ALA A 6 -6.39 -4.49 -0.06
N GLN A 7 -6.51 -3.27 0.50
CA GLN A 7 -6.92 -2.09 -0.24
C GLN A 7 -5.76 -1.49 -1.05
N PRO A 8 -6.03 -0.75 -2.15
CA PRO A 8 -5.02 0.03 -2.84
C PRO A 8 -4.31 1.00 -1.91
N LEU A 9 -3.02 1.23 -2.14
CA LEU A 9 -2.26 2.21 -1.38
C LEU A 9 -2.43 3.60 -1.97
N ASP A 10 -3.10 4.50 -1.25
CA ASP A 10 -3.17 5.92 -1.58
C ASP A 10 -2.42 6.75 -0.54
N ILE A 11 -1.17 7.05 -0.84
CA ILE A 11 -0.30 7.88 0.01
C ILE A 11 -0.87 9.29 0.19
N ALA A 12 -1.53 9.85 -0.81
CA ALA A 12 -2.10 11.19 -0.71
C ALA A 12 -3.29 11.22 0.25
N SER A 13 -4.15 10.20 0.20
CA SER A 13 -5.22 10.03 1.19
C SER A 13 -4.68 9.87 2.60
N LEU A 14 -3.72 8.96 2.82
CA LEU A 14 -3.12 8.77 4.15
C LEU A 14 -2.47 10.05 4.67
N ALA A 15 -1.82 10.83 3.81
CA ALA A 15 -1.17 12.06 4.20
C ALA A 15 -2.18 13.13 4.61
N ARG A 16 -3.31 13.22 3.90
CA ARG A 16 -4.45 14.08 4.27
C ARG A 16 -5.00 13.75 5.65
N ASP A 17 -5.17 12.46 5.96
CA ASP A 17 -5.72 12.01 7.26
C ASP A 17 -4.85 12.40 8.46
N VAL A 18 -3.54 12.63 8.23
CA VAL A 18 -2.59 13.04 9.28
C VAL A 18 -2.04 14.45 9.07
N HIS A 19 -2.66 15.25 8.20
CA HIS A 19 -2.28 16.64 7.90
C HIS A 19 -0.83 16.82 7.42
N LEU A 20 -0.28 15.85 6.69
CA LEU A 20 1.04 15.90 6.07
C LEU A 20 0.95 15.99 4.55
N SER A 21 2.04 16.42 3.92
CA SER A 21 2.24 16.17 2.49
C SER A 21 2.61 14.71 2.26
N ALA A 22 2.30 14.15 1.09
CA ALA A 22 2.65 12.77 0.73
C ALA A 22 4.16 12.49 0.88
N GLY A 23 5.00 13.47 0.52
CA GLY A 23 6.45 13.38 0.67
C GLY A 23 6.90 13.39 2.13
N HIS A 24 6.32 14.25 2.97
CA HIS A 24 6.61 14.26 4.41
C HIS A 24 6.14 12.98 5.09
N LEU A 25 4.94 12.49 4.77
CA LEU A 25 4.44 11.21 5.26
C LEU A 25 5.41 10.09 4.92
N SER A 26 5.85 9.99 3.66
CA SER A 26 6.75 8.92 3.21
C SER A 26 8.08 8.93 3.97
N ARG A 27 8.65 10.12 4.20
CA ARG A 27 9.89 10.28 5.00
C ARG A 27 9.68 9.90 6.45
N GLN A 28 8.62 10.40 7.08
CA GLN A 28 8.29 10.08 8.47
C GLN A 28 8.02 8.58 8.65
N PHE A 29 7.40 7.94 7.66
CA PHE A 29 7.16 6.50 7.69
C PHE A 29 8.46 5.72 7.68
N VAL A 30 9.43 6.05 6.82
CA VAL A 30 10.75 5.40 6.81
C VAL A 30 11.47 5.60 8.14
N LEU A 31 11.38 6.80 8.75
CA LEU A 31 12.00 7.05 10.06
C LEU A 31 11.37 6.19 11.17
N ALA A 32 10.05 5.96 11.12
CA ALA A 32 9.33 5.21 12.13
C ALA A 32 9.40 3.68 11.94
N TYR A 33 9.37 3.21 10.70
CA TYR A 33 9.23 1.78 10.35
C TYR A 33 10.45 1.18 9.63
N GLY A 34 11.44 1.99 9.24
CA GLY A 34 12.65 1.55 8.56
C GLY A 34 12.51 1.29 7.06
N GLU A 35 11.29 1.36 6.51
CA GLU A 35 11.03 1.08 5.10
C GLU A 35 9.94 2.00 4.52
N THR A 36 9.81 2.00 3.19
CA THR A 36 8.77 2.82 2.53
C THR A 36 7.37 2.26 2.82
N PRO A 37 6.32 3.09 2.79
CA PRO A 37 4.97 2.59 3.03
C PRO A 37 4.50 1.52 2.04
N TYR A 38 5.00 1.55 0.79
CA TYR A 38 4.74 0.51 -0.21
C TYR A 38 5.40 -0.81 0.16
N ALA A 39 6.69 -0.79 0.52
CA ALA A 39 7.42 -1.99 0.94
C ALA A 39 6.74 -2.64 2.16
N TYR A 40 6.41 -1.82 3.16
CA TYR A 40 5.67 -2.25 4.35
C TYR A 40 4.35 -2.94 4.00
N LEU A 41 3.56 -2.34 3.09
CA LEU A 41 2.30 -2.94 2.64
C LEU A 41 2.53 -4.29 1.95
N MET A 42 3.56 -4.43 1.11
CA MET A 42 3.88 -5.69 0.46
C MET A 42 4.26 -6.76 1.47
N THR A 43 5.07 -6.42 2.47
CA THR A 43 5.42 -7.31 3.59
C THR A 43 4.16 -7.82 4.29
N ARG A 44 3.23 -6.92 4.65
CA ARG A 44 1.95 -7.31 5.26
C ARG A 44 1.10 -8.23 4.39
N ARG A 45 1.06 -7.99 3.07
CA ARG A 45 0.31 -8.86 2.14
C ARG A 45 0.90 -10.26 2.08
N ILE A 46 2.23 -10.37 2.04
CA ILE A 46 2.93 -11.66 2.02
C ILE A 46 2.71 -12.40 3.35
N GLU A 47 2.86 -11.73 4.50
CA GLU A 47 2.58 -12.29 5.82
C GLU A 47 1.16 -12.87 5.90
N ARG A 48 0.18 -12.13 5.38
CA ARG A 48 -1.20 -12.59 5.35
C ARG A 48 -1.42 -13.74 4.37
N ALA A 49 -0.84 -13.68 3.17
CA ALA A 49 -0.94 -14.74 2.17
C ALA A 49 -0.38 -16.06 2.73
N MET A 50 0.80 -16.00 3.34
CA MET A 50 1.41 -17.14 4.02
C MET A 50 0.53 -17.71 5.14
N THR A 51 -0.17 -16.85 5.88
CA THR A 51 -1.12 -17.30 6.90
C THR A 51 -2.29 -18.05 6.26
N LEU A 52 -2.93 -17.46 5.25
CA LEU A 52 -4.08 -18.08 4.56
C LEU A 52 -3.72 -19.42 3.93
N LEU A 53 -2.56 -19.52 3.28
CA LEU A 53 -2.06 -20.76 2.68
C LEU A 53 -1.81 -21.88 3.70
N ARG A 54 -1.56 -21.54 4.97
CA ARG A 54 -1.35 -22.53 6.04
C ARG A 54 -2.62 -22.89 6.80
N THR A 55 -3.60 -21.99 6.86
CA THR A 55 -4.76 -22.13 7.75
C THR A 55 -6.07 -22.37 7.01
N THR A 56 -6.07 -22.40 5.69
CA THR A 56 -7.27 -22.55 4.85
C THR A 56 -6.96 -23.41 3.62
N ASP A 57 -8.00 -23.97 3.00
CA ASP A 57 -7.91 -24.71 1.73
C ASP A 57 -8.10 -23.81 0.49
N LEU A 58 -7.89 -22.50 0.63
CA LEU A 58 -8.03 -21.55 -0.47
C LEU A 58 -6.99 -21.83 -1.57
N SER A 59 -7.40 -21.68 -2.83
CA SER A 59 -6.46 -21.76 -3.94
C SER A 59 -5.48 -20.58 -3.88
N VAL A 60 -4.29 -20.75 -4.47
CA VAL A 60 -3.30 -19.66 -4.58
C VAL A 60 -3.91 -18.42 -5.25
N THR A 61 -4.76 -18.63 -6.25
CA THR A 61 -5.50 -17.55 -6.91
C THR A 61 -6.39 -16.80 -5.93
N ASP A 62 -7.21 -17.51 -5.15
CA ASP A 62 -8.11 -16.89 -4.15
C ASP A 62 -7.32 -16.14 -3.07
N VAL A 63 -6.17 -16.67 -2.67
CA VAL A 63 -5.27 -15.97 -1.74
C VAL A 63 -4.75 -14.67 -2.34
N CYS A 64 -4.32 -14.67 -3.61
CA CYS A 64 -3.91 -13.44 -4.31
C CYS A 64 -5.02 -12.38 -4.38
N PHE A 65 -6.27 -12.81 -4.60
CA PHE A 65 -7.45 -11.92 -4.50
C PHE A 65 -7.61 -11.37 -3.07
N ALA A 66 -7.59 -12.24 -2.06
CA ALA A 66 -7.81 -11.88 -0.66
C ALA A 66 -6.78 -10.88 -0.11
N VAL A 67 -5.53 -10.94 -0.58
CA VAL A 67 -4.46 -10.02 -0.16
C VAL A 67 -4.29 -8.81 -1.08
N GLY A 68 -5.16 -8.62 -2.06
CA GLY A 68 -5.22 -7.39 -2.86
C GLY A 68 -4.20 -7.27 -4.00
N TYR A 69 -3.67 -8.40 -4.51
CA TYR A 69 -2.76 -8.40 -5.68
C TYR A 69 -3.46 -7.99 -7.00
N GLN A 70 -4.79 -8.00 -7.02
CA GLN A 70 -5.64 -7.48 -8.11
C GLN A 70 -5.59 -5.94 -8.22
N SER A 71 -5.26 -5.29 -7.11
CA SER A 71 -5.54 -3.88 -6.85
C SER A 71 -4.29 -3.01 -6.90
N LEU A 72 -3.23 -3.48 -7.56
CA LEU A 72 -2.04 -2.69 -7.91
C LEU A 72 -2.36 -1.66 -9.02
N GLY A 73 -3.50 -0.99 -8.87
CA GLY A 73 -3.92 0.14 -9.69
C GLY A 73 -3.04 1.34 -9.40
N ARG A 74 -1.95 1.44 -10.19
CA ARG A 74 -1.32 2.68 -10.67
C ARG A 74 -1.44 3.91 -9.75
N ALA A 75 -0.58 4.00 -8.74
CA ALA A 75 -0.22 5.28 -8.13
C ALA A 75 0.99 5.85 -8.89
N GLY A 76 0.74 6.45 -10.05
CA GLY A 76 1.77 7.04 -10.89
C GLY A 76 1.20 8.07 -11.84
N ALA A 77 1.40 9.34 -11.46
CA ALA A 77 1.24 10.58 -12.23
C ALA A 77 -0.20 11.10 -12.43
N ASP A 78 -0.61 11.99 -11.51
CA ASP A 78 -1.09 13.28 -11.99
C ASP A 78 0.10 14.26 -11.97
N ARG A 79 0.60 14.60 -13.16
CA ARG A 79 1.47 15.75 -13.42
C ARG A 79 0.61 16.82 -14.09
N SER A 80 -0.36 17.38 -13.38
CA SER A 80 -1.01 18.64 -13.74
C SER A 80 -0.34 19.76 -12.92
N GLY A 81 0.19 20.85 -13.48
CA GLY A 81 0.41 21.23 -14.86
C GLY A 81 1.66 22.10 -14.90
N LEU A 82 2.49 21.85 -15.90
CA LEU A 82 3.53 22.77 -16.32
C LEU A 82 2.88 24.10 -16.72
N ARG A 83 3.35 25.13 -16.04
CA ARG A 83 3.29 26.55 -16.37
C ARG A 83 3.48 26.77 -17.87
N HIS A 84 2.46 27.29 -18.55
CA HIS A 84 2.59 27.95 -19.85
C HIS A 84 2.50 29.47 -19.63
N PRO A 85 3.46 30.29 -20.11
CA PRO A 85 3.14 31.62 -20.61
C PRO A 85 2.45 31.53 -21.98
#